data_AF-A0A6M3K9D2-F1
#
_entry.id   AF-A0A6M3K9D2-F1
#
_cell.length_a   1.000
_cell.length_b   1.000
_cell.length_c   1.000
_cell.angle_alpha   90.00
_cell.angle_beta   90.00
_cell.angle_gamma   90.00
#
_symmetry.space_group_name_H-M   'P 1'
#
loop_
_entity.id
_entity.type
_entity.pdbx_description
1 polymer ?
#
loop_
_entity_poly.entity_id
_entity_poly.type
_entity_poly.pdbx_seq_one_letter_code
_entity_poly.pdbx_strand_id
1 'polypeptide(L)'
;MNVLYTGIFSKMGTSGAPTAFYTAIGGRLYHIKAPQLNATFPYAVYDLITGVDDLDFSEENEIFTIQFDIFSQNNSASEAGTILAALKGLYDDCVLTVTGWRHLSMKRDFTVSNNDFSQVPPIMGYSVQYEIELEKARS
;
A
#
# COMPACT_ATOMS: atom_id res chain seq x y z
N MET A 1 -9.93 5.93 -10.90
CA MET A 1 -9.93 5.32 -9.54
C MET A 1 -9.82 3.78 -9.48
N ASN A 2 -10.75 2.96 -10.00
CA ASN A 2 -10.63 1.47 -9.88
C ASN A 2 -9.33 0.89 -10.50
N VAL A 3 -8.86 1.50 -11.60
CA VAL A 3 -7.61 1.10 -12.27
C VAL A 3 -6.35 1.32 -11.41
N LEU A 4 -6.33 2.33 -10.53
CA LEU A 4 -5.20 2.57 -9.62
C LEU A 4 -5.08 1.45 -8.59
N TYR A 5 -6.20 1.08 -7.95
CA TYR A 5 -6.24 -0.04 -7.01
C TYR A 5 -5.84 -1.35 -7.67
N THR A 6 -6.27 -1.56 -8.92
CA THR A 6 -5.86 -2.71 -9.72
C THR A 6 -4.35 -2.70 -9.97
N GLY A 7 -3.76 -1.54 -10.29
CA GLY A 7 -2.31 -1.38 -10.48
C GLY A 7 -1.50 -1.69 -9.21
N ILE A 8 -1.92 -1.14 -8.07
CA ILE A 8 -1.32 -1.40 -6.74
C ILE A 8 -1.41 -2.90 -6.42
N PHE A 9 -2.60 -3.49 -6.56
CA PHE A 9 -2.81 -4.90 -6.24
C PHE A 9 -2.04 -5.85 -7.19
N SER A 10 -1.91 -5.48 -8.46
CA SER A 10 -1.12 -6.24 -9.44
C SER A 10 0.37 -6.20 -9.10
N LYS A 11 0.88 -5.05 -8.63
CA LYS A 11 2.28 -4.88 -8.23
C LYS A 11 2.69 -5.83 -7.09
N MET A 12 1.76 -6.18 -6.21
CA MET A 12 1.96 -7.14 -5.13
C MET A 12 2.37 -8.55 -5.60
N GLY A 13 2.20 -8.87 -6.89
CA GLY A 13 2.64 -10.15 -7.47
C GLY A 13 1.53 -11.19 -7.61
N THR A 14 0.26 -10.77 -7.65
CA THR A 14 -0.88 -11.69 -7.83
C THR A 14 -1.00 -12.27 -9.24
N SER A 15 -0.25 -11.74 -10.20
CA SER A 15 -0.17 -12.22 -11.58
C SER A 15 1.15 -12.94 -11.92
N GLY A 16 1.98 -13.26 -10.92
CA GLY A 16 3.30 -13.86 -11.12
C GLY A 16 3.89 -14.54 -9.88
N ALA A 17 5.23 -14.47 -9.72
CA ALA A 17 5.89 -14.98 -8.52
C ALA A 17 5.53 -14.11 -7.30
N PRO A 18 5.19 -14.72 -6.15
CA PRO A 18 4.81 -13.97 -4.95
C PRO A 18 5.98 -13.10 -4.49
N THR A 19 5.70 -11.81 -4.27
CA THR A 19 6.70 -10.87 -3.75
C THR A 19 7.06 -11.21 -2.29
N ALA A 20 8.19 -10.70 -1.82
CA ALA A 20 8.57 -10.82 -0.40
C ALA A 20 7.49 -10.26 0.52
N PHE A 21 6.87 -9.13 0.13
CA PHE A 21 5.77 -8.51 0.86
C PHE A 21 4.53 -9.42 0.88
N TYR A 22 4.10 -9.93 -0.28
CA TYR A 22 2.97 -10.85 -0.38
C TYR A 22 3.16 -12.08 0.50
N THR A 23 4.36 -12.66 0.48
CA THR A 23 4.71 -13.82 1.30
C THR A 23 4.70 -13.49 2.79
N ALA A 24 5.23 -12.32 3.17
CA ALA A 24 5.33 -11.90 4.57
C ALA A 24 3.96 -11.68 5.22
N ILE A 25 2.95 -11.23 4.46
CA ILE A 25 1.56 -11.07 4.95
C ILE A 25 0.68 -12.29 4.65
N GLY A 26 1.25 -13.40 4.15
CA GLY A 26 0.50 -14.60 3.78
C GLY A 26 -0.57 -14.36 2.72
N GLY A 27 -0.36 -13.38 1.83
CA GLY A 27 -1.29 -12.97 0.78
C GLY A 27 -2.49 -12.16 1.27
N ARG A 28 -2.47 -11.66 2.51
CA ARG A 28 -3.60 -10.97 3.16
C ARG A 28 -3.47 -9.45 3.06
N LEU A 29 -3.77 -8.92 1.88
CA LEU A 29 -3.93 -7.48 1.65
C LEU A 29 -5.42 -7.16 1.44
N TYR A 30 -5.96 -6.25 2.24
CA TYR A 30 -7.36 -5.84 2.17
C TYR A 30 -7.49 -4.38 1.75
N HIS A 31 -8.54 -4.07 0.99
CA HIS A 31 -8.87 -2.70 0.61
C HIS A 31 -9.82 -2.08 1.65
N ILE A 32 -9.48 -0.90 2.17
CA ILE A 32 -10.21 -0.10 3.17
C ILE A 32 -10.31 -0.76 4.56
N LYS A 33 -10.69 -2.05 4.63
CA LYS A 33 -10.85 -2.77 5.89
C LYS A 33 -10.61 -4.26 5.73
N ALA A 34 -10.02 -4.85 6.75
CA ALA A 34 -9.97 -6.30 6.89
C ALA A 34 -11.36 -6.86 7.30
N PRO A 35 -11.64 -8.15 7.03
CA PRO A 35 -12.87 -8.81 7.48
C PRO A 35 -12.99 -8.74 9.00
N GLN A 36 -14.09 -8.15 9.49
CA GLN A 36 -14.39 -8.10 10.92
C GLN A 36 -14.58 -9.54 11.42
N LEU A 37 -13.78 -9.96 12.41
CA LEU A 37 -13.77 -11.25 13.13
C LEU A 37 -12.88 -12.38 12.61
N ASN A 38 -12.43 -12.39 11.35
CA ASN A 38 -11.66 -13.52 10.79
C ASN A 38 -10.31 -13.15 10.15
N ALA A 39 -9.87 -11.90 10.27
CA ALA A 39 -8.56 -11.50 9.78
C ALA A 39 -7.46 -12.24 10.54
N THR A 40 -6.67 -13.05 9.83
CA THR A 40 -5.53 -13.77 10.41
C THR A 40 -4.28 -12.89 10.31
N PHE A 41 -3.60 -12.68 11.43
CA PHE A 41 -2.33 -11.95 11.44
C PHE A 41 -1.18 -12.80 10.86
N PRO A 42 -0.14 -12.16 10.28
CA PRO A 42 -0.09 -10.75 9.90
C PRO A 42 -0.94 -10.47 8.65
N TYR A 43 -1.42 -9.22 8.53
CA TYR A 43 -2.11 -8.73 7.34
C TYR A 43 -1.79 -7.24 7.10
N ALA A 44 -2.11 -6.75 5.91
CA ALA A 44 -2.04 -5.34 5.58
C ALA A 44 -3.39 -4.83 5.04
N VAL A 45 -3.66 -3.54 5.26
CA VAL A 45 -4.79 -2.80 4.69
C VAL A 45 -4.21 -1.67 3.86
N TYR A 46 -4.87 -1.31 2.76
CA TYR A 46 -4.55 -0.08 2.04
C TYR A 46 -5.82 0.72 1.76
N ASP A 47 -5.68 2.04 1.79
CA ASP A 47 -6.77 2.98 1.55
C ASP A 47 -6.27 4.24 0.82
N LEU A 48 -7.18 4.91 0.12
CA LEU A 48 -6.96 6.20 -0.50
C LEU A 48 -7.26 7.30 0.51
N ILE A 49 -6.25 8.09 0.85
CA ILE A 49 -6.37 9.24 1.75
C ILE A 49 -6.86 10.47 0.98
N THR A 50 -6.22 10.79 -0.14
CA THR A 50 -6.60 11.90 -1.02
C THR A 50 -6.35 11.56 -2.48
N GLY A 51 -7.22 12.04 -3.37
CA GLY A 51 -6.96 12.12 -4.80
C GLY A 51 -7.22 13.55 -5.24
N VAL A 52 -6.16 14.27 -5.60
CA VAL A 52 -6.22 15.66 -6.03
C VAL A 52 -5.91 15.67 -7.53
N ASP A 53 -6.85 16.19 -8.31
CA ASP A 53 -6.66 16.49 -9.72
C ASP A 53 -5.87 17.80 -9.81
N ASP A 54 -4.68 17.74 -10.40
CA ASP A 54 -3.85 18.91 -10.67
C ASP A 54 -3.98 19.23 -12.17
N LEU A 55 -4.92 20.13 -12.46
CA LEU A 55 -5.18 20.61 -13.79
C LEU A 55 -4.17 21.70 -14.15
N ASP A 56 -3.04 21.31 -14.73
CA ASP A 56 -2.20 22.26 -15.44
C ASP A 56 -2.75 22.48 -16.86
N PHE A 57 -2.60 23.69 -17.41
CA PHE A 57 -3.23 24.14 -18.66
C PHE A 57 -2.84 23.32 -19.91
N SER A 58 -1.97 22.32 -19.78
CA SER A 58 -1.47 21.49 -20.88
C SER A 58 -1.56 19.97 -20.65
N GLU A 59 -1.74 19.51 -19.40
CA GLU A 59 -1.65 18.09 -19.00
C GLU A 59 -2.60 17.78 -17.83
N GLU A 60 -3.36 16.69 -17.94
CA GLU A 60 -4.17 16.15 -16.84
C GLU A 60 -3.26 15.29 -15.95
N ASN A 61 -2.83 15.85 -14.82
CA ASN A 61 -2.02 15.19 -13.81
C ASN A 61 -2.87 14.89 -12.58
N GLU A 62 -2.82 13.67 -12.08
CA GLU A 62 -3.52 13.27 -10.85
C GLU A 62 -2.51 12.85 -9.80
N ILE A 63 -2.62 13.45 -8.60
CA ILE A 63 -1.81 13.11 -7.43
C ILE A 63 -2.70 12.33 -6.45
N PHE A 64 -2.25 11.14 -6.10
CA PHE A 64 -2.93 10.25 -5.17
C PHE A 64 -2.09 9.97 -3.94
N THR A 65 -2.71 10.02 -2.78
CA THR A 65 -2.10 9.66 -1.51
C THR A 65 -2.71 8.35 -1.02
N ILE A 66 -1.90 7.30 -0.99
CA ILE A 66 -2.29 5.96 -0.52
C ILE A 66 -1.62 5.69 0.82
N GLN A 67 -2.38 5.20 1.78
CA GLN A 67 -1.85 4.69 3.04
C GLN A 67 -1.90 3.17 3.06
N PHE A 68 -0.82 2.55 3.52
CA PHE A 68 -0.74 1.14 3.86
C PHE A 68 -0.60 0.99 5.36
N ASP A 69 -1.47 0.17 5.96
CA ASP A 69 -1.44 -0.17 7.37
C ASP A 69 -1.09 -1.64 7.55
N ILE A 70 0.04 -1.92 8.19
CA ILE A 70 0.52 -3.25 8.51
C ILE A 70 0.10 -3.60 9.93
N PHE A 71 -0.41 -4.81 10.13
CA PHE A 71 -0.79 -5.30 11.45
C PHE A 71 -0.22 -6.70 11.72
N SER A 72 0.39 -6.86 12.88
CA SER A 72 0.94 -8.12 13.40
C SER A 72 0.53 -8.29 14.87
N GLN A 73 0.25 -9.52 15.29
CA GLN A 73 -0.01 -9.89 16.69
C GLN A 73 1.15 -10.68 17.30
N ASN A 74 2.29 -10.71 16.63
CA ASN A 74 3.48 -11.31 17.19
C ASN A 74 4.01 -10.37 18.28
N ASN A 75 4.36 -10.89 19.46
CA ASN A 75 4.90 -10.13 20.60
C ASN A 75 6.32 -9.57 20.33
N SER A 76 6.69 -9.38 19.07
CA SER A 76 7.96 -8.90 18.60
C SER A 76 7.76 -7.94 17.42
N ALA A 77 8.31 -6.74 17.55
CA ALA A 77 8.33 -5.73 16.49
C ALA A 77 9.10 -6.19 15.23
N SER A 78 9.86 -7.28 15.32
CA SER A 78 10.63 -7.83 14.20
C SER A 78 9.75 -8.27 13.04
N GLU A 79 8.56 -8.82 13.30
CA GLU A 79 7.65 -9.29 12.23
C GLU A 79 7.10 -8.10 11.44
N ALA A 80 6.50 -7.14 12.13
CA ALA A 80 5.99 -5.91 11.53
C ALA A 80 7.10 -5.13 10.81
N GLY A 81 8.31 -5.05 11.37
CA GLY A 81 9.47 -4.40 10.75
C GLY A 81 9.97 -5.11 9.49
N THR A 82 9.92 -6.44 9.46
CA THR A 82 10.27 -7.23 8.26
C THR A 82 9.24 -7.01 7.16
N ILE A 83 7.95 -7.02 7.48
CA ILE A 83 6.87 -6.72 6.53
C ILE A 83 7.01 -5.29 6.00
N LEU A 84 7.32 -4.33 6.86
CA LEU A 84 7.57 -2.94 6.47
C LEU A 84 8.74 -2.84 5.49
N ALA A 85 9.87 -3.49 5.76
CA ALA A 85 11.02 -3.50 4.86
C ALA A 85 10.67 -4.10 3.49
N ALA A 86 9.87 -5.17 3.48
CA ALA A 86 9.40 -5.80 2.24
C ALA A 86 8.42 -4.90 1.46
N LEU A 87 7.53 -4.17 2.15
CA LEU A 87 6.63 -3.18 1.54
C LEU A 87 7.43 -2.07 0.87
N LYS A 88 8.41 -1.52 1.61
CA LYS A 88 9.30 -0.46 1.10
C LYS A 88 10.08 -0.91 -0.12
N GLY A 89 10.68 -2.10 -0.09
CA GLY A 89 11.39 -2.65 -1.25
C GLY A 89 10.50 -2.91 -2.47
N LEU A 90 9.17 -3.00 -2.29
CA LEU A 90 8.21 -3.20 -3.37
C LEU A 90 7.71 -1.87 -3.99
N TYR A 91 7.47 -0.86 -3.15
CA TYR A 91 6.77 0.36 -3.54
C TYR A 91 7.64 1.62 -3.58
N ASP A 92 8.77 1.68 -2.86
CA ASP A 92 9.69 2.81 -2.96
C ASP A 92 10.23 2.91 -4.39
N ASP A 93 10.03 4.07 -5.04
CA ASP A 93 10.45 4.37 -6.41
C ASP A 93 9.99 3.32 -7.44
N CYS A 94 8.89 2.64 -7.15
CA CYS A 94 8.39 1.58 -8.02
C CYS A 94 7.71 2.17 -9.26
N VAL A 95 7.69 1.41 -10.35
CA VAL A 95 6.85 1.73 -11.52
C VAL A 95 5.54 0.96 -11.41
N LEU A 96 4.43 1.67 -11.30
CA LEU A 96 3.09 1.09 -11.37
C LEU A 96 2.61 1.03 -12.82
N THR A 97 1.88 -0.03 -13.15
CA THR A 97 1.16 -0.14 -14.42
C THR A 97 -0.31 0.16 -14.16
N VAL A 98 -0.78 1.30 -14.65
CA VAL A 98 -2.17 1.75 -14.48
C VAL A 98 -2.76 1.97 -15.86
N THR A 99 -3.77 1.18 -16.23
CA THR A 99 -4.38 1.24 -17.57
C THR A 99 -4.96 2.63 -17.85
N GLY A 100 -4.53 3.24 -18.96
CA GLY A 100 -4.96 4.59 -19.38
C GLY A 100 -4.12 5.74 -18.80
N TRP A 101 -3.11 5.42 -17.98
CA TRP A 101 -2.28 6.41 -17.28
C TRP A 101 -0.80 6.07 -17.43
N ARG A 102 0.03 7.11 -17.55
CA ARG A 102 1.48 7.02 -17.40
C ARG A 102 1.81 7.26 -15.94
N HIS A 103 2.47 6.29 -15.30
CA HIS A 103 3.02 6.47 -13.96
C HIS A 103 4.24 7.38 -14.00
N LEU A 104 4.23 8.46 -13.22
CA LEU A 104 5.35 9.39 -13.10
C LEU A 104 6.23 9.04 -11.91
N SER A 105 5.64 8.92 -10.71
CA SER A 105 6.40 8.58 -9.51
C SER A 105 5.54 7.94 -8.42
N MET A 106 6.19 7.18 -7.54
CA MET A 106 5.62 6.67 -6.30
C MET A 106 6.63 6.91 -5.17
N LYS A 107 6.36 7.90 -4.33
CA LYS A 107 7.28 8.37 -3.29
C LYS A 107 6.66 8.14 -1.92
N ARG A 108 7.47 7.67 -0.98
CA ARG A 108 7.05 7.55 0.40
C ARG A 108 7.05 8.94 1.06
N ASP A 109 5.93 9.30 1.67
CA ASP A 109 5.78 10.53 2.43
C ASP A 109 6.25 10.31 3.88
N PHE A 110 5.57 9.44 4.63
CA PHE A 110 5.97 9.10 6.00
C PHE A 110 5.81 7.62 6.36
N THR A 111 6.41 7.25 7.49
CA THR A 111 6.17 5.98 8.18
C THR A 111 6.00 6.26 9.66
N VAL A 112 4.94 5.74 10.27
CA VAL A 112 4.68 5.87 11.70
C VAL A 112 4.25 4.53 12.28
N SER A 113 4.56 4.27 13.55
CA SER A 113 4.04 3.10 14.26
C SER A 113 2.55 3.26 14.55
N ASN A 114 1.75 2.23 14.29
CA ASN A 114 0.31 2.22 14.59
C ASN A 114 -0.06 1.14 15.63
N ASN A 115 0.84 0.91 16.60
CA ASN A 115 0.69 -0.11 17.62
C ASN A 115 -0.59 0.10 18.46
N ASP A 116 -1.30 -0.99 18.72
CA ASP A 116 -2.41 -1.03 19.66
C ASP A 116 -2.07 -2.00 20.81
N PHE A 117 -1.59 -1.42 21.91
CA PHE A 117 -1.24 -2.15 23.13
C PHE A 117 -2.45 -2.49 24.01
N SER A 118 -3.65 -2.05 23.65
CA SER A 118 -4.87 -2.36 24.40
C SER A 118 -5.44 -3.75 24.06
N GLN A 119 -5.03 -4.33 22.92
CA GLN A 119 -5.44 -5.67 22.49
C GLN A 119 -4.68 -6.76 23.23
N VAL A 120 -5.30 -7.95 23.33
CA VAL A 120 -4.67 -9.16 23.89
C VAL A 120 -4.78 -10.28 22.85
N PRO A 121 -3.68 -10.68 22.18
CA PRO A 121 -2.32 -10.11 22.28
C PRO A 121 -2.21 -8.69 21.69
N PRO A 122 -1.21 -7.89 22.12
CA PRO A 122 -0.95 -6.57 21.55
C PRO A 122 -0.77 -6.60 20.04
N ILE A 123 -1.29 -5.60 19.34
CA ILE A 123 -1.07 -5.43 17.91
C ILE A 123 0.11 -4.48 17.72
N MET A 124 1.10 -4.92 16.95
CA MET A 124 2.21 -4.11 16.50
C MET A 124 2.11 -3.87 15.00
N GLY A 125 2.54 -2.70 14.54
CA GLY A 125 2.36 -2.35 13.13
C GLY A 125 2.95 -1.01 12.73
N TYR A 126 2.77 -0.72 11.45
CA TYR A 126 3.19 0.54 10.84
C TYR A 126 2.15 1.04 9.85
N SER A 127 1.92 2.35 9.85
CA SER A 127 1.25 3.07 8.79
C SER A 127 2.31 3.72 7.89
N VAL A 128 2.19 3.51 6.58
CA VAL A 128 3.11 4.04 5.57
C VAL A 128 2.30 4.76 4.51
N GLN A 129 2.64 6.01 4.24
CA GLN A 129 1.97 6.80 3.21
C GLN A 129 2.85 6.93 1.97
N TYR A 130 2.22 6.79 0.80
CA TYR A 130 2.83 7.03 -0.50
C TYR A 130 2.03 8.05 -1.28
N GLU A 131 2.75 8.96 -1.92
CA GLU A 131 2.24 9.83 -2.98
C GLU A 131 2.51 9.16 -4.32
N ILE A 132 1.51 9.16 -5.19
CA ILE A 132 1.55 8.57 -6.53
C ILE A 132 1.15 9.66 -7.51
N GLU A 133 2.04 9.96 -8.44
CA GLU A 133 1.81 10.90 -9.52
C GLU A 133 1.50 10.13 -10.81
N LEU A 134 0.33 10.38 -11.39
CA LEU A 134 -0.09 9.81 -12.67
C LEU A 134 -0.37 10.93 -13.67
N GLU A 135 -0.04 10.70 -14.94
CA GLU A 135 -0.40 11.56 -16.06
C GLU A 135 -1.32 10.80 -17.01
N LYS A 136 -2.38 11.43 -17.50
CA LYS A 136 -3.29 10.79 -18.44
C LYS A 136 -2.58 10.54 -19.76
N ALA A 137 -2.59 9.28 -20.22
CA ALA A 137 -1.96 8.94 -21.48
C ALA A 137 -2.68 9.65 -22.64
N ARG A 138 -1.96 10.47 -23.41
CA ARG A 138 -2.51 11.09 -24.64
C ARG A 138 -2.86 9.98 -25.63
N SER A 139 -4.14 9.90 -26.00
CA SER A 139 -4.64 9.07 -27.09
C SER A 139 -4.19 9.59 -28.45
#